data_AF-A0A812JJV5-F1
#
_entry.id   AF-A0A812JJV5-F1
#
_cell.length_a   1.000
_cell.length_b   1.000
_cell.length_c   1.000
_cell.angle_alpha   90.00
_cell.angle_beta   90.00
_cell.angle_gamma   90.00
#
_symmetry.space_group_name_H-M   'P 1'
#
loop_
_entity.id
_entity.type
_entity.pdbx_description
1 polymer ?
#
loop_
_entity_poly.entity_id
_entity_poly.type
_entity_poly.pdbx_seq_one_letter_code
_entity_poly.pdbx_strand_id
1 'polypeptide(L)'
;GKSGPIANGWRAVLVFHKGDEKYLQKVYGMVNSATSKNVCFVCQATTDGGSPNLYTHHGPSAPHRQTMFSTADFIRFGCRDNPFIRYPGFHVTMICGDWLHVMDLAVVPDACGSALLELSENSVVWPGSTQDERLQHAYTCFVAECKASNVRAQPIYVPSMHAVPAHGDAFPSIAQKHLNGAEAFILAKWLMGVTLRVAHANPGDRHAALRAAVFCNLVHMREAISIEKHGNRFVTLSEPNLRKLQQANFLFHAALNSLASEAIAARQLLWKLRPKLHKLQSCNRKSQPLKRMALIKYV
;
A
#
# COMPACT_ATOMS: atom_id res chain seq x y z
N GLY A 1 -26.56 -7.11 -20.08
CA GLY A 1 -25.44 -7.88 -20.67
C GLY A 1 -26.00 -9.16 -21.24
N LYS A 2 -25.43 -9.67 -22.34
CA LYS A 2 -25.82 -10.99 -22.87
C LYS A 2 -25.46 -12.05 -21.83
N SER A 3 -26.46 -12.76 -21.31
CA SER A 3 -26.28 -13.98 -20.52
C SER A 3 -26.53 -15.18 -21.41
N GLY A 4 -25.66 -16.18 -21.37
CA GLY A 4 -25.79 -17.38 -22.18
C GLY A 4 -24.59 -18.31 -22.03
N PRO A 5 -24.74 -19.58 -22.44
CA PRO A 5 -23.62 -20.50 -22.49
C PRO A 5 -22.55 -20.01 -23.47
N ILE A 6 -21.30 -20.12 -23.07
CA ILE A 6 -20.11 -19.99 -23.91
C ILE A 6 -19.51 -21.39 -24.11
N ALA A 7 -18.85 -21.62 -25.26
CA ALA A 7 -18.05 -22.83 -25.52
C ALA A 7 -18.76 -24.19 -25.26
N ASN A 8 -20.00 -24.40 -25.73
CA ASN A 8 -20.77 -25.64 -25.51
C ASN A 8 -21.28 -25.84 -24.07
N GLY A 9 -21.89 -24.80 -23.48
CA GLY A 9 -22.64 -24.92 -22.22
C GLY A 9 -21.98 -24.35 -20.97
N TRP A 10 -20.78 -23.78 -21.07
CA TRP A 10 -20.10 -23.16 -19.92
C TRP A 10 -20.63 -21.76 -19.63
N ARG A 11 -20.50 -21.30 -18.38
CA ARG A 11 -20.80 -19.91 -18.00
C ARG A 11 -19.53 -19.24 -17.51
N ALA A 12 -19.25 -18.03 -18.01
CA ALA A 12 -18.20 -17.19 -17.42
C ALA A 12 -18.70 -16.60 -16.10
N VAL A 13 -17.88 -16.68 -15.06
CA VAL A 13 -18.13 -16.06 -13.76
C VAL A 13 -17.02 -15.05 -13.50
N LEU A 14 -17.38 -13.79 -13.24
CA LEU A 14 -16.42 -12.80 -12.77
C LEU A 14 -16.03 -13.17 -11.34
N VAL A 15 -14.81 -13.68 -11.17
CA VAL A 15 -14.29 -14.04 -9.83
C VAL A 15 -13.67 -12.84 -9.13
N PHE A 16 -13.01 -11.97 -9.91
CA PHE A 16 -12.26 -10.86 -9.37
C PHE A 16 -12.09 -9.74 -10.39
N HIS A 17 -12.18 -8.50 -9.91
CA HIS A 17 -11.85 -7.33 -10.70
C HIS A 17 -10.80 -6.51 -9.97
N LYS A 18 -9.56 -6.60 -10.44
CA LYS A 18 -8.40 -5.89 -9.89
C LYS A 18 -8.10 -4.67 -10.77
N GLY A 19 -7.83 -3.53 -10.15
CA GLY A 19 -7.39 -2.35 -10.87
C GLY A 19 -6.87 -1.27 -9.96
N ASP A 20 -6.26 -0.24 -10.56
CA ASP A 20 -6.01 0.99 -9.84
C ASP A 20 -7.36 1.65 -9.47
N GLU A 21 -7.34 2.49 -8.45
CA GLU A 21 -8.54 3.09 -7.90
C GLU A 21 -9.29 3.96 -8.92
N LYS A 22 -8.57 4.72 -9.76
CA LYS A 22 -9.17 5.64 -10.72
C LYS A 22 -9.91 4.84 -11.80
N TYR A 23 -9.33 3.72 -12.23
CA TYR A 23 -9.99 2.78 -13.11
C TYR A 23 -11.26 2.19 -12.48
N LEU A 24 -11.16 1.66 -11.25
CA LEU A 24 -12.32 1.06 -10.56
C LEU A 24 -13.45 2.07 -10.32
N GLN A 25 -13.11 3.33 -9.99
CA GLN A 25 -14.08 4.41 -9.88
C GLN A 25 -14.84 4.67 -11.15
N LYS A 26 -14.14 4.71 -12.30
CA LYS A 26 -14.77 4.91 -13.60
C LYS A 26 -15.66 3.73 -13.98
N VAL A 27 -15.17 2.50 -13.81
CA VAL A 27 -15.86 1.27 -14.18
C VAL A 27 -17.17 1.09 -13.40
N TYR A 28 -17.10 1.26 -12.09
CA TYR A 28 -18.24 1.03 -11.20
C TYR A 28 -19.03 2.32 -10.92
N GLY A 29 -18.55 3.49 -11.32
CA GLY A 29 -19.14 4.77 -10.91
C GLY A 29 -19.11 4.95 -9.40
N MET A 30 -18.02 4.57 -8.73
CA MET A 30 -17.91 4.68 -7.27
C MET A 30 -17.99 6.13 -6.83
N VAL A 31 -18.73 6.39 -5.75
CA VAL A 31 -18.87 7.75 -5.20
C VAL A 31 -17.79 8.09 -4.17
N ASN A 32 -17.13 7.06 -3.62
CA ASN A 32 -16.07 7.20 -2.62
C ASN A 32 -14.69 6.99 -3.24
N SER A 33 -13.73 7.80 -2.80
CA SER A 33 -12.32 7.79 -3.23
C SER A 33 -11.38 8.09 -2.09
N ALA A 34 -10.10 7.75 -2.24
CA ALA A 34 -9.05 8.15 -1.31
C ALA A 34 -8.86 9.68 -1.19
N THR A 35 -9.53 10.46 -2.04
CA THR A 35 -9.52 11.93 -2.01
C THR A 35 -10.85 12.54 -1.55
N SER A 36 -11.89 11.74 -1.29
CA SER A 36 -13.17 12.21 -0.74
C SER A 36 -13.23 12.07 0.78
N LYS A 37 -14.22 12.71 1.41
CA LYS A 37 -14.49 12.58 2.85
C LYS A 37 -14.62 11.10 3.26
N ASN A 38 -15.41 10.32 2.52
CA ASN A 38 -15.50 8.87 2.70
C ASN A 38 -14.44 8.18 1.85
N VAL A 39 -13.42 7.60 2.47
CA VAL A 39 -12.19 7.20 1.76
C VAL A 39 -12.26 5.80 1.15
N CYS A 40 -13.25 5.02 1.57
CA CYS A 40 -13.38 3.61 1.22
C CYS A 40 -14.68 3.35 0.45
N PHE A 41 -14.59 2.49 -0.56
CA PHE A 41 -15.75 2.06 -1.34
C PHE A 41 -16.43 0.80 -0.77
N VAL A 42 -15.88 0.20 0.29
CA VAL A 42 -16.46 -1.00 0.93
C VAL A 42 -16.83 -0.83 2.41
N CYS A 43 -16.60 0.35 2.99
CA CYS A 43 -17.00 0.67 4.36
C CYS A 43 -17.12 2.19 4.56
N GLN A 44 -17.51 2.61 5.77
CA GLN A 44 -17.71 4.01 6.13
C GLN A 44 -16.45 4.72 6.65
N ALA A 45 -15.25 4.24 6.31
CA ALA A 45 -14.01 4.92 6.70
C ALA A 45 -13.96 6.36 6.14
N THR A 46 -13.54 7.31 6.96
CA THR A 46 -13.62 8.75 6.66
C THR A 46 -12.33 9.50 7.00
N THR A 47 -12.10 10.67 6.39
CA THR A 47 -11.05 11.63 6.78
C THR A 47 -11.42 12.55 7.94
N ASP A 48 -12.66 12.47 8.42
CA ASP A 48 -13.18 13.30 9.51
C ASP A 48 -12.51 12.94 10.85
N GLY A 49 -11.66 13.85 11.36
CA GLY A 49 -10.83 13.62 12.55
C GLY A 49 -11.63 13.36 13.83
N GLY A 50 -12.88 13.80 13.90
CA GLY A 50 -13.76 13.52 15.05
C GLY A 50 -14.56 12.22 14.92
N SER A 51 -14.45 11.50 13.81
CA SER A 51 -15.26 10.32 13.57
C SER A 51 -14.66 9.06 14.21
N PRO A 52 -15.49 8.18 14.81
CA PRO A 52 -15.03 6.84 15.20
C PRO A 52 -14.52 6.02 14.00
N ASN A 53 -14.95 6.37 12.79
CA ASN A 53 -14.57 5.70 11.55
C ASN A 53 -13.36 6.33 10.85
N LEU A 54 -12.55 7.13 11.55
CA LEU A 54 -11.34 7.71 10.99
C LEU A 54 -10.45 6.63 10.34
N TYR A 55 -9.96 6.89 9.12
CA TYR A 55 -9.23 5.89 8.33
C TYR A 55 -7.88 5.48 8.93
N THR A 56 -7.33 6.29 9.84
CA THR A 56 -6.05 6.03 10.53
C THR A 56 -6.21 5.06 11.70
N HIS A 57 -7.45 4.79 12.15
CA HIS A 57 -7.73 3.71 13.09
C HIS A 57 -7.38 2.38 12.42
N HIS A 58 -6.39 1.67 12.93
CA HIS A 58 -5.92 0.41 12.34
C HIS A 58 -6.08 -0.75 13.31
N GLY A 59 -5.73 -1.95 12.86
CA GLY A 59 -5.87 -3.18 13.64
C GLY A 59 -7.24 -3.85 13.50
N PRO A 60 -7.41 -5.06 14.08
CA PRO A 60 -8.60 -5.89 13.90
C PRO A 60 -9.89 -5.27 14.46
N SER A 61 -9.78 -4.45 15.50
CA SER A 61 -10.89 -3.80 16.21
C SER A 61 -11.22 -2.40 15.69
N ALA A 62 -10.58 -1.91 14.62
CA ALA A 62 -10.84 -0.58 14.07
C ALA A 62 -12.35 -0.38 13.76
N PRO A 63 -13.02 0.68 14.26
CA PRO A 63 -14.48 0.77 14.22
C PRO A 63 -15.09 0.69 12.81
N HIS A 64 -14.43 1.29 11.82
CA HIS A 64 -14.90 1.25 10.43
C HIS A 64 -15.00 -0.19 9.87
N ARG A 65 -14.35 -1.19 10.47
CA ARG A 65 -14.49 -2.61 10.07
C ARG A 65 -15.85 -3.20 10.40
N GLN A 66 -16.61 -2.59 11.31
CA GLN A 66 -17.98 -2.95 11.64
C GLN A 66 -18.98 -2.31 10.66
N THR A 67 -18.51 -1.38 9.81
CA THR A 67 -19.34 -0.63 8.86
C THR A 67 -19.18 -1.10 7.41
N MET A 68 -18.77 -2.36 7.23
CA MET A 68 -18.56 -2.92 5.89
C MET A 68 -19.89 -2.97 5.14
N PHE A 69 -19.89 -2.47 3.90
CA PHE A 69 -21.07 -2.50 3.04
C PHE A 69 -21.43 -3.95 2.67
N SER A 70 -22.71 -4.27 2.78
CA SER A 70 -23.27 -5.40 2.04
C SER A 70 -23.21 -5.11 0.53
N THR A 71 -23.39 -6.14 -0.30
CA THR A 71 -23.50 -5.93 -1.75
C THR A 71 -24.68 -5.02 -2.09
N ALA A 72 -25.79 -5.12 -1.36
CA ALA A 72 -26.95 -4.24 -1.53
C ALA A 72 -26.62 -2.78 -1.17
N ASP A 73 -25.91 -2.55 -0.06
CA ASP A 73 -25.49 -1.19 0.34
C ASP A 73 -24.50 -0.60 -0.66
N PHE A 74 -23.57 -1.40 -1.18
CA PHE A 74 -22.65 -0.95 -2.21
C PHE A 74 -23.40 -0.52 -3.47
N ILE A 75 -24.38 -1.30 -3.93
CA ILE A 75 -25.21 -0.97 -5.09
C ILE A 75 -26.04 0.29 -4.84
N ARG A 76 -26.58 0.45 -3.62
CA ARG A 76 -27.47 1.57 -3.28
C ARG A 76 -26.73 2.88 -3.02
N PHE A 77 -25.57 2.82 -2.36
CA PHE A 77 -24.88 4.00 -1.83
C PHE A 77 -23.43 4.13 -2.29
N GLY A 78 -22.78 3.02 -2.65
CA GLY A 78 -21.34 2.99 -2.97
C GLY A 78 -21.00 3.25 -4.44
N CYS A 79 -21.97 3.07 -5.34
CA CYS A 79 -21.76 3.18 -6.77
C CYS A 79 -22.97 3.72 -7.53
N ARG A 80 -22.73 4.26 -8.73
CA ARG A 80 -23.79 4.56 -9.70
C ARG A 80 -24.22 3.28 -10.41
N ASP A 81 -25.44 3.28 -10.90
CA ASP A 81 -25.95 2.20 -11.73
C ASP A 81 -25.03 1.96 -12.95
N ASN A 82 -24.64 0.71 -13.15
CA ASN A 82 -23.70 0.31 -14.19
C ASN A 82 -23.90 -1.17 -14.58
N PRO A 83 -23.42 -1.61 -15.76
CA PRO A 83 -23.59 -3.00 -16.20
C PRO A 83 -22.90 -4.03 -15.30
N PHE A 84 -21.82 -3.68 -14.60
CA PHE A 84 -21.03 -4.66 -13.84
C PHE A 84 -21.75 -5.15 -12.58
N ILE A 85 -22.45 -4.27 -11.87
CA ILE A 85 -23.19 -4.63 -10.65
C ILE A 85 -24.44 -5.47 -10.94
N ARG A 86 -24.87 -5.52 -12.21
CA ARG A 86 -26.00 -6.32 -12.69
C ARG A 86 -25.58 -7.72 -13.14
N TYR A 87 -24.29 -8.05 -13.12
CA TYR A 87 -23.85 -9.41 -13.45
C TYR A 87 -24.40 -10.40 -12.41
N PRO A 88 -24.99 -11.53 -12.85
CA PRO A 88 -25.37 -12.60 -11.93
C PRO A 88 -24.18 -13.04 -11.08
N GLY A 89 -24.38 -13.06 -9.76
CA GLY A 89 -23.34 -13.41 -8.80
C GLY A 89 -22.39 -12.27 -8.45
N PHE A 90 -22.58 -11.05 -8.95
CA PHE A 90 -21.80 -9.89 -8.52
C PHE A 90 -21.83 -9.77 -6.98
N HIS A 91 -20.65 -9.56 -6.41
CA HIS A 91 -20.48 -9.30 -4.99
C HIS A 91 -19.44 -8.20 -4.80
N VAL A 92 -19.65 -7.29 -3.83
CA VAL A 92 -18.72 -6.17 -3.59
C VAL A 92 -17.30 -6.64 -3.29
N THR A 93 -17.15 -7.83 -2.69
CA THR A 93 -15.85 -8.46 -2.44
C THR A 93 -15.16 -8.97 -3.71
N MET A 94 -15.71 -8.79 -4.91
CA MET A 94 -14.99 -9.04 -6.16
C MET A 94 -14.07 -7.87 -6.54
N ILE A 95 -14.37 -6.66 -6.05
CA ILE A 95 -13.65 -5.43 -6.44
C ILE A 95 -12.42 -5.24 -5.56
N CYS A 96 -11.22 -5.24 -6.14
CA CYS A 96 -9.97 -5.15 -5.37
C CYS A 96 -9.03 -4.08 -5.90
N GLY A 97 -8.45 -3.33 -4.96
CA GLY A 97 -7.35 -2.44 -5.27
C GLY A 97 -6.11 -3.21 -5.73
N ASP A 98 -5.35 -2.59 -6.62
CA ASP A 98 -4.06 -3.12 -7.01
C ASP A 98 -2.96 -2.79 -5.99
N TRP A 99 -2.28 -3.82 -5.49
CA TRP A 99 -1.15 -3.69 -4.58
C TRP A 99 -0.08 -2.74 -5.09
N LEU A 100 0.27 -2.82 -6.37
CA LEU A 100 1.27 -1.94 -7.00
C LEU A 100 0.88 -0.47 -6.79
N HIS A 101 -0.38 -0.12 -7.01
CA HIS A 101 -0.87 1.25 -6.90
C HIS A 101 -1.15 1.73 -5.47
N VAL A 102 -1.40 0.81 -4.54
CA VAL A 102 -1.64 1.14 -3.13
C VAL A 102 -0.33 1.20 -2.35
N MET A 103 0.56 0.21 -2.51
CA MET A 103 1.82 0.14 -1.79
C MET A 103 2.96 0.77 -2.56
N ASP A 104 3.39 0.09 -3.62
CA ASP A 104 4.65 0.37 -4.28
C ASP A 104 4.68 1.80 -4.85
N LEU A 105 3.56 2.28 -5.41
CA LEU A 105 3.47 3.61 -6.05
C LEU A 105 2.84 4.70 -5.17
N ALA A 106 2.40 4.42 -3.94
CA ALA A 106 1.75 5.44 -3.11
C ALA A 106 2.26 5.49 -1.66
N VAL A 107 2.44 4.36 -1.01
CA VAL A 107 2.86 4.29 0.41
C VAL A 107 4.37 4.26 0.52
N VAL A 108 5.02 3.40 -0.27
CA VAL A 108 6.48 3.28 -0.31
C VAL A 108 7.14 4.64 -0.57
N PRO A 109 6.73 5.44 -1.58
CA PRO A 109 7.42 6.69 -1.86
C PRO A 109 7.37 7.71 -0.72
N ASP A 110 6.28 7.72 0.06
CA ASP A 110 6.13 8.62 1.22
C ASP A 110 6.97 8.17 2.41
N ALA A 111 6.94 6.87 2.73
CA ALA A 111 7.72 6.30 3.82
C ALA A 111 9.21 6.41 3.52
N CYS A 112 9.63 6.08 2.30
CA CYS A 112 11.01 6.24 1.84
C CYS A 112 11.45 7.70 1.85
N GLY A 113 10.61 8.63 1.38
CA GLY A 113 10.90 10.05 1.41
C GLY A 113 11.16 10.55 2.84
N SER A 114 10.29 10.19 3.79
CA SER A 114 10.44 10.56 5.20
C SER A 114 11.75 10.02 5.79
N ALA A 115 12.00 8.72 5.57
CA ALA A 115 13.20 8.07 6.09
C ALA A 115 14.49 8.63 5.49
N LEU A 116 14.53 8.87 4.17
CA LEU A 116 15.70 9.46 3.51
C LEU A 116 16.01 10.86 4.05
N LEU A 117 14.98 11.67 4.28
CA LEU A 117 15.16 13.01 4.83
C LEU A 117 15.77 12.95 6.23
N GLU A 118 15.17 12.21 7.16
CA GLU A 118 15.69 12.10 8.53
C GLU A 118 17.06 11.42 8.62
N LEU A 119 17.28 10.33 7.86
CA LEU A 119 18.56 9.61 7.86
C LEU A 119 19.69 10.48 7.28
N SER A 120 19.36 11.43 6.42
CA SER A 120 20.32 12.39 5.87
C SER A 120 20.52 13.64 6.74
N GLU A 121 19.85 13.78 7.89
CA GLU A 121 20.15 14.86 8.83
C GLU A 121 21.50 14.65 9.53
N ASN A 122 21.94 13.39 9.66
CA ASN A 122 23.19 13.04 10.33
C ASN A 122 24.18 12.38 9.35
N SER A 123 25.43 12.83 9.38
CA SER A 123 26.53 12.28 8.56
C SER A 123 26.98 10.88 8.95
N VAL A 124 26.46 10.31 10.05
CA VAL A 124 26.76 8.93 10.47
C VAL A 124 26.23 7.89 9.47
N VAL A 125 25.10 8.15 8.81
CA VAL A 125 24.48 7.17 7.90
C VAL A 125 25.11 7.24 6.50
N TRP A 126 25.33 8.46 6.00
CA TRP A 126 25.95 8.72 4.71
C TRP A 126 26.93 9.89 4.83
N PRO A 127 28.11 9.81 4.21
CA PRO A 127 29.09 10.89 4.22
C PRO A 127 28.60 12.07 3.38
N GLY A 128 28.98 13.27 3.80
CA GLY A 128 28.65 14.53 3.11
C GLY A 128 28.56 15.69 4.10
N SER A 129 29.08 16.84 3.68
CA SER A 129 29.04 18.10 4.44
C SER A 129 27.65 18.72 4.44
N THR A 130 26.90 18.54 3.35
CA THR A 130 25.52 18.99 3.21
C THR A 130 24.54 17.82 3.18
N GLN A 131 23.26 18.08 3.44
CA GLN A 131 22.22 17.05 3.30
C GLN A 131 22.14 16.51 1.86
N ASP A 132 22.37 17.37 0.87
CA ASP A 132 22.31 17.04 -0.55
C ASP A 132 23.43 16.08 -0.95
N GLU A 133 24.64 16.31 -0.45
CA GLU A 133 25.76 15.39 -0.63
C GLU A 133 25.45 14.01 -0.01
N ARG A 134 24.81 14.00 1.17
CA ARG A 134 24.41 12.75 1.83
C ARG A 134 23.30 12.02 1.07
N LEU A 135 22.30 12.73 0.54
CA LEU A 135 21.25 12.16 -0.32
C LEU A 135 21.81 11.67 -1.66
N GLN A 136 22.77 12.40 -2.24
CA GLN A 136 23.48 11.97 -3.45
C GLN A 136 24.26 10.67 -3.21
N HIS A 137 24.93 10.56 -2.06
CA HIS A 137 25.59 9.32 -1.66
C HIS A 137 24.58 8.17 -1.45
N ALA A 138 23.47 8.45 -0.74
CA ALA A 138 22.38 7.50 -0.54
C ALA A 138 21.83 6.96 -1.87
N TYR A 139 21.64 7.83 -2.86
CA TYR A 139 21.22 7.46 -4.20
C TYR A 139 22.22 6.55 -4.91
N THR A 140 23.52 6.84 -4.84
CA THR A 140 24.57 5.97 -5.40
C THR A 140 24.51 4.56 -4.80
N CYS A 141 24.31 4.45 -3.48
CA CYS A 141 24.12 3.15 -2.82
C CYS A 141 22.85 2.43 -3.32
N PHE A 142 21.74 3.15 -3.48
CA PHE A 142 20.50 2.58 -4.00
C PHE A 142 20.64 2.10 -5.46
N VAL A 143 21.33 2.85 -6.32
CA VAL A 143 21.61 2.43 -7.71
C VAL A 143 22.41 1.13 -7.75
N ALA A 144 23.37 0.97 -6.84
CA ALA A 144 24.12 -0.27 -6.70
C ALA A 144 23.20 -1.45 -6.31
N GLU A 145 22.25 -1.24 -5.40
CA GLU A 145 21.26 -2.26 -5.02
C GLU A 145 20.33 -2.64 -6.19
N CYS A 146 19.86 -1.65 -6.95
CA CYS A 146 19.07 -1.88 -8.17
C CYS A 146 19.84 -2.74 -9.18
N LYS A 147 21.12 -2.43 -9.40
CA LYS A 147 22.00 -3.23 -10.27
C LYS A 147 22.16 -4.66 -9.75
N ALA A 148 22.39 -4.84 -8.45
CA ALA A 148 22.47 -6.17 -7.82
C ALA A 148 21.18 -6.98 -7.95
N SER A 149 20.04 -6.29 -8.04
CA SER A 149 18.71 -6.88 -8.23
C SER A 149 18.28 -7.01 -9.70
N ASN A 150 19.17 -6.75 -10.66
CA ASN A 150 18.87 -6.74 -12.11
C ASN A 150 17.70 -5.80 -12.50
N VAL A 151 17.57 -4.68 -11.81
CA VAL A 151 16.59 -3.63 -12.13
C VAL A 151 17.33 -2.37 -12.56
N ARG A 152 16.94 -1.80 -13.70
CA ARG A 152 17.48 -0.53 -14.18
C ARG A 152 16.91 0.61 -13.33
N ALA A 153 17.79 1.28 -12.57
CA ALA A 153 17.44 2.49 -11.86
C ALA A 153 17.13 3.62 -12.85
N GLN A 154 16.01 4.30 -12.66
CA GLN A 154 15.70 5.58 -13.25
C GLN A 154 16.59 6.64 -12.61
N PRO A 155 17.04 7.64 -13.37
CA PRO A 155 17.71 8.79 -12.79
C PRO A 155 16.78 9.44 -11.76
N ILE A 156 17.07 9.26 -10.48
CA ILE A 156 16.44 10.07 -9.44
C ILE A 156 17.23 11.37 -9.42
N TYR A 157 16.54 12.46 -9.74
CA TYR A 157 17.08 13.79 -9.55
C TYR A 157 17.26 13.96 -8.03
N VAL A 158 18.47 14.21 -7.52
CA VAL A 158 18.66 14.39 -6.06
C VAL A 158 17.72 15.46 -5.50
N PRO A 159 17.38 16.53 -6.26
CA PRO A 159 16.35 17.43 -5.80
C PRO A 159 14.90 16.90 -5.81
N SER A 160 14.64 15.78 -6.50
CA SER A 160 13.42 14.99 -6.32
C SER A 160 13.50 14.00 -5.15
N MET A 161 14.69 13.78 -4.58
CA MET A 161 14.88 13.18 -3.24
C MET A 161 14.86 14.21 -2.12
N HIS A 162 15.04 15.52 -2.41
CA HIS A 162 14.42 16.50 -1.54
C HIS A 162 12.95 16.16 -1.55
N ALA A 163 12.51 15.59 -0.45
CA ALA A 163 11.24 15.85 0.14
C ALA A 163 10.82 17.30 -0.12
N VAL A 164 10.25 17.61 -1.29
CA VAL A 164 10.07 19.00 -1.76
C VAL A 164 9.46 19.84 -0.65
N PRO A 165 10.21 20.74 0.02
CA PRO A 165 9.64 21.80 0.80
C PRO A 165 9.89 23.05 -0.02
N ALA A 166 9.58 23.02 -1.34
CA ALA A 166 9.72 24.23 -2.15
C ALA A 166 8.90 25.37 -1.55
N HIS A 167 7.81 25.02 -0.85
CA HIS A 167 7.05 25.89 0.04
C HIS A 167 6.46 25.06 1.20
N GLY A 168 7.15 25.01 2.36
CA GLY A 168 6.65 24.84 3.75
C GLY A 168 5.69 23.71 4.17
N ASP A 169 4.83 23.21 3.30
CA ASP A 169 3.58 22.53 3.68
C ASP A 169 3.39 21.15 3.03
N ALA A 170 4.45 20.59 2.42
CA ALA A 170 4.39 19.31 1.73
C ALA A 170 5.14 18.21 2.48
N PHE A 171 4.53 17.02 2.51
CA PHE A 171 5.20 15.82 3.02
C PHE A 171 6.32 15.37 2.09
N PRO A 172 7.42 14.82 2.65
CA PRO A 172 8.46 14.16 1.87
C PRO A 172 7.87 13.01 1.06
N SER A 173 8.14 12.96 -0.24
CA SER A 173 7.70 11.88 -1.11
C SER A 173 8.54 11.82 -2.37
N ILE A 174 8.77 10.61 -2.88
CA ILE A 174 9.45 10.41 -4.17
C ILE A 174 8.38 10.37 -5.26
N ALA A 175 8.49 11.22 -6.27
CA ALA A 175 7.49 11.26 -7.34
C ALA A 175 7.49 9.95 -8.16
N GLN A 176 6.30 9.49 -8.55
CA GLN A 176 6.13 8.24 -9.33
C GLN A 176 6.93 8.22 -10.65
N LYS A 177 7.17 9.39 -11.26
CA LYS A 177 7.98 9.51 -12.48
C LYS A 177 9.47 9.15 -12.26
N HIS A 178 9.92 9.12 -11.01
CA HIS A 178 11.29 8.79 -10.60
C HIS A 178 11.40 7.44 -9.88
N LEU A 179 10.27 6.76 -9.65
CA LEU A 179 10.26 5.50 -8.91
C LEU A 179 9.13 4.61 -9.42
N ASN A 180 9.47 3.63 -10.25
CA ASN A 180 8.52 2.63 -10.69
C ASN A 180 8.30 1.54 -9.61
N GLY A 181 7.33 0.64 -9.84
CA GLY A 181 6.96 -0.35 -8.83
C GLY A 181 8.05 -1.36 -8.44
N ALA A 182 8.92 -1.73 -9.38
CA ALA A 182 10.04 -2.63 -9.10
C ALA A 182 11.10 -1.91 -8.26
N GLU A 183 11.43 -0.68 -8.63
CA GLU A 183 12.37 0.17 -7.90
C GLU A 183 11.88 0.50 -6.50
N ALA A 184 10.58 0.79 -6.35
CA ALA A 184 9.97 1.06 -5.05
C ALA A 184 10.19 -0.10 -4.08
N PHE A 185 9.98 -1.34 -4.53
CA PHE A 185 10.22 -2.51 -3.69
C PHE A 185 11.70 -2.66 -3.32
N ILE A 186 12.62 -2.46 -4.27
CA ILE A 186 14.07 -2.51 -4.00
C ILE A 186 14.47 -1.42 -3.02
N LEU A 187 13.94 -0.20 -3.19
CA LEU A 187 14.19 0.93 -2.30
C LEU A 187 13.74 0.63 -0.87
N ALA A 188 12.54 0.07 -0.69
CA ALA A 188 12.04 -0.33 0.61
C ALA A 188 12.90 -1.45 1.25
N LYS A 189 13.36 -2.42 0.45
CA LYS A 189 14.24 -3.51 0.92
C LYS A 189 15.63 -2.99 1.30
N TRP A 190 16.19 -2.07 0.54
CA TRP A 190 17.45 -1.43 0.86
C TRP A 190 17.35 -0.58 2.14
N LEU A 191 16.30 0.24 2.27
CA LEU A 191 16.04 1.03 3.47
C LEU A 191 15.74 0.17 4.70
N MET A 192 15.15 -1.02 4.53
CA MET A 192 15.06 -2.01 5.62
C MET A 192 16.46 -2.35 6.16
N GLY A 193 17.42 -2.63 5.29
CA GLY A 193 18.80 -2.91 5.70
C GLY A 193 19.48 -1.71 6.36
N VAL A 194 19.28 -0.50 5.84
CA VAL A 194 19.83 0.74 6.42
C VAL A 194 19.26 1.00 7.81
N THR A 195 17.93 0.99 7.94
CA THR A 195 17.25 1.29 9.21
C THR A 195 17.51 0.25 10.28
N LEU A 196 17.64 -1.04 9.91
CA LEU A 196 18.06 -2.08 10.85
C LEU A 196 19.46 -1.83 11.42
N ARG A 197 20.43 -1.43 10.57
CA ARG A 197 21.78 -1.09 11.05
C ARG A 197 21.76 0.11 12.00
N VAL A 198 20.98 1.14 11.68
CA VAL A 198 20.83 2.33 12.53
C VAL A 198 20.20 1.96 13.88
N ALA A 199 19.12 1.17 13.88
CA ALA A 199 18.48 0.71 15.11
C ALA A 199 19.41 -0.19 15.95
N HIS A 200 20.18 -1.07 15.29
CA HIS A 200 21.16 -1.92 15.98
C HIS A 200 22.29 -1.12 16.63
N ALA A 201 22.80 -0.09 15.94
CA ALA A 201 23.82 0.80 16.48
C ALA A 201 23.30 1.69 17.63
N ASN A 202 21.98 1.85 17.76
CA ASN A 202 21.34 2.71 18.75
C ASN A 202 20.20 1.95 19.49
N PRO A 203 20.51 0.93 20.31
CA PRO A 203 19.50 0.03 20.88
C PRO A 203 18.49 0.71 21.82
N GLY A 204 18.80 1.89 22.35
CA GLY A 204 17.89 2.71 23.17
C GLY A 204 17.04 3.71 22.36
N ASP A 205 17.32 3.87 21.07
CA ASP A 205 16.58 4.81 20.22
C ASP A 205 15.30 4.15 19.69
N ARG A 206 14.20 4.45 20.38
CA ARG A 206 12.85 4.00 20.00
C ARG A 206 12.47 4.46 18.58
N HIS A 207 12.84 5.68 18.19
CA HIS A 207 12.50 6.22 16.87
C HIS A 207 13.22 5.42 15.77
N ALA A 208 14.50 5.12 15.94
CA ALA A 208 15.23 4.23 15.03
C ALA A 208 14.58 2.84 14.92
N ALA A 209 14.15 2.25 16.04
CA ALA A 209 13.45 0.97 16.06
C ALA A 209 12.11 1.02 15.30
N LEU A 210 11.34 2.09 15.45
CA LEU A 210 10.07 2.28 14.72
C LEU A 210 10.30 2.40 13.21
N ARG A 211 11.34 3.14 12.77
CA ARG A 211 11.70 3.22 11.34
C ARG A 211 12.06 1.86 10.76
N ALA A 212 12.88 1.09 11.48
CA ALA A 212 13.20 -0.28 11.09
C ALA A 212 11.94 -1.15 10.99
N ALA A 213 11.03 -1.05 11.98
CA ALA A 213 9.76 -1.77 11.97
C ALA A 213 8.88 -1.42 10.76
N VAL A 214 8.84 -0.15 10.32
CA VAL A 214 8.11 0.24 9.09
C VAL A 214 8.63 -0.54 7.89
N PHE A 215 9.95 -0.51 7.62
CA PHE A 215 10.49 -1.13 6.42
C PHE A 215 10.53 -2.66 6.49
N CYS A 216 10.86 -3.25 7.64
CA CYS A 216 10.78 -4.70 7.83
C CYS A 216 9.39 -5.24 7.49
N ASN A 217 8.35 -4.59 8.03
CA ASN A 217 7.00 -5.06 7.82
C ASN A 217 6.48 -4.75 6.41
N LEU A 218 6.90 -3.63 5.80
CA LEU A 218 6.60 -3.35 4.39
C LEU A 218 7.16 -4.45 3.47
N VAL A 219 8.43 -4.82 3.65
CA VAL A 219 9.09 -5.88 2.88
C VAL A 219 8.41 -7.23 3.12
N HIS A 220 8.15 -7.59 4.38
CA HIS A 220 7.46 -8.84 4.72
C HIS A 220 6.06 -8.95 4.09
N MET A 221 5.29 -7.86 4.06
CA MET A 221 4.00 -7.85 3.37
C MET A 221 4.16 -8.14 1.87
N ARG A 222 5.14 -7.51 1.22
CA ARG A 222 5.39 -7.70 -0.22
C ARG A 222 5.90 -9.10 -0.55
N GLU A 223 6.77 -9.66 0.26
CA GLU A 223 7.24 -11.04 0.13
C GLU A 223 6.09 -12.04 0.27
N ALA A 224 5.23 -11.87 1.29
CA ALA A 224 4.09 -12.75 1.53
C ALA A 224 3.16 -12.84 0.30
N ILE A 225 3.06 -11.76 -0.48
CA ILE A 225 2.27 -11.68 -1.72
C ILE A 225 3.05 -12.16 -2.95
N SER A 226 4.39 -12.13 -2.92
CA SER A 226 5.23 -12.41 -4.10
C SER A 226 5.67 -13.88 -4.21
N ILE A 227 5.74 -14.62 -3.09
CA ILE A 227 6.22 -16.02 -3.03
C ILE A 227 5.41 -16.97 -3.94
N GLU A 228 4.18 -16.63 -4.31
CA GLU A 228 3.34 -17.48 -5.17
C GLU A 228 3.68 -17.39 -6.68
N LYS A 229 4.57 -16.47 -7.08
CA LYS A 229 4.93 -16.31 -8.51
C LYS A 229 5.73 -17.49 -9.10
N HIS A 230 6.26 -18.41 -8.29
CA HIS A 230 7.19 -19.45 -8.75
C HIS A 230 6.57 -20.82 -9.11
N GLY A 231 5.24 -20.93 -9.25
CA GLY A 231 4.67 -22.18 -9.77
C GLY A 231 3.15 -22.28 -9.81
N ASN A 232 2.45 -21.34 -9.17
CA ASN A 232 1.00 -21.41 -9.07
C ASN A 232 0.41 -20.02 -9.34
N ARG A 233 -0.23 -19.85 -10.51
CA ARG A 233 -0.99 -18.64 -10.90
C ARG A 233 -2.26 -18.44 -10.04
N PHE A 234 -2.31 -18.99 -8.83
CA PHE A 234 -3.50 -18.98 -8.00
C PHE A 234 -3.70 -17.63 -7.32
N VAL A 235 -4.97 -17.34 -7.06
CA VAL A 235 -5.52 -16.06 -6.58
C VAL A 235 -5.49 -15.98 -5.04
N THR A 236 -5.07 -17.04 -4.36
CA THR A 236 -5.27 -17.26 -2.91
C THR A 236 -3.95 -17.49 -2.21
N LEU A 237 -3.65 -16.67 -1.20
CA LEU A 237 -2.44 -16.87 -0.40
C LEU A 237 -2.57 -18.15 0.43
N SER A 238 -1.46 -18.89 0.54
CA SER A 238 -1.35 -19.93 1.57
C SER A 238 -1.68 -19.36 2.96
N GLU A 239 -2.29 -20.18 3.82
CA GLU A 239 -2.66 -19.78 5.18
C GLU A 239 -1.45 -19.23 6.00
N PRO A 240 -0.24 -19.80 5.92
CA PRO A 240 0.96 -19.19 6.50
C PRO A 240 1.29 -17.80 5.94
N ASN A 241 1.20 -17.61 4.61
CA ASN A 241 1.45 -16.31 3.98
C ASN A 241 0.39 -15.28 4.38
N LEU A 242 -0.86 -15.70 4.52
CA LEU A 242 -1.93 -14.84 5.00
C LEU A 242 -1.65 -14.35 6.42
N ARG A 243 -1.24 -15.23 7.33
CA ARG A 243 -0.84 -14.84 8.69
C ARG A 243 0.37 -13.90 8.69
N LYS A 244 1.41 -14.20 7.89
CA LYS A 244 2.58 -13.31 7.74
C LYS A 244 2.15 -11.92 7.26
N LEU A 245 1.28 -11.86 6.25
CA LEU A 245 0.75 -10.60 5.71
C LEU A 245 -0.07 -9.82 6.74
N GLN A 246 -0.94 -10.49 7.50
CA GLN A 246 -1.77 -9.84 8.53
C GLN A 246 -0.93 -9.29 9.67
N GLN A 247 0.04 -10.07 10.17
CA GLN A 247 0.95 -9.64 11.23
C GLN A 247 1.82 -8.47 10.76
N ALA A 248 2.44 -8.59 9.59
CA ALA A 248 3.26 -7.52 9.03
C ALA A 248 2.44 -6.25 8.79
N ASN A 249 1.23 -6.36 8.26
CA ASN A 249 0.34 -5.21 8.07
C ASN A 249 -0.02 -4.53 9.40
N PHE A 250 -0.31 -5.30 10.46
CA PHE A 250 -0.58 -4.74 11.79
C PHE A 250 0.63 -3.96 12.33
N LEU A 251 1.81 -4.59 12.33
CA LEU A 251 3.03 -3.98 12.86
C LEU A 251 3.50 -2.77 12.03
N PHE A 252 3.35 -2.83 10.71
CA PHE A 252 3.61 -1.69 9.81
C PHE A 252 2.76 -0.49 10.20
N HIS A 253 1.44 -0.67 10.34
CA HIS A 253 0.54 0.43 10.69
C HIS A 253 0.81 0.98 12.10
N ALA A 254 1.10 0.10 13.07
CA ALA A 254 1.43 0.52 14.43
C ALA A 254 2.71 1.39 14.46
N ALA A 255 3.75 0.95 13.73
CA ALA A 255 5.01 1.69 13.64
C ALA A 255 4.83 3.02 12.90
N LEU A 256 4.15 3.02 11.74
CA LEU A 256 3.93 4.23 10.96
C LEU A 256 3.06 5.25 11.69
N ASN A 257 1.99 4.82 12.37
CA ASN A 257 1.17 5.72 13.19
C ASN A 257 1.97 6.31 14.36
N SER A 258 2.89 5.55 14.95
CA SER A 258 3.76 6.05 16.04
C SER A 258 4.69 7.15 15.52
N LEU A 259 5.38 6.90 14.39
CA LEU A 259 6.24 7.90 13.74
C LEU A 259 5.46 9.14 13.30
N ALA A 260 4.26 8.97 12.73
CA ALA A 260 3.39 10.09 12.39
C ALA A 260 2.99 10.91 13.61
N SER A 261 2.73 10.26 14.75
CA SER A 261 2.40 10.94 16.01
C SER A 261 3.59 11.71 16.57
N GLU A 262 4.80 11.14 16.50
CA GLU A 262 6.05 11.82 16.88
C GLU A 262 6.29 13.05 16.00
N ALA A 263 6.12 12.93 14.67
CA ALA A 263 6.24 14.05 13.75
C ALA A 263 5.21 15.16 14.03
N ILE A 264 3.95 14.81 14.29
CA ILE A 264 2.90 15.78 14.67
C ILE A 264 3.27 16.51 15.97
N ALA A 265 3.74 15.78 16.98
CA ALA A 265 4.19 16.37 18.25
C ALA A 265 5.37 17.32 18.05
N ALA A 266 6.29 16.99 17.14
CA ALA A 266 7.42 17.82 16.74
C ALA A 266 7.06 18.94 15.75
N ARG A 267 5.79 19.06 15.34
CA ARG A 267 5.31 19.99 14.29
C ARG A 267 6.05 19.83 12.96
N GLN A 268 6.39 18.60 12.60
CA GLN A 268 7.05 18.24 11.35
C GLN A 268 6.08 17.54 10.40
N LEU A 269 6.20 17.81 9.11
CA LEU A 269 5.44 17.13 8.07
C LEU A 269 6.18 15.87 7.59
N LEU A 270 6.20 14.84 8.43
CA LEU A 270 6.83 13.55 8.13
C LEU A 270 5.84 12.40 8.28
N TRP A 271 6.18 11.22 7.73
CA TRP A 271 5.46 9.96 7.97
C TRP A 271 3.97 10.01 7.62
N LYS A 272 3.69 10.45 6.39
CA LYS A 272 2.34 10.65 5.87
C LYS A 272 1.46 9.40 5.98
N LEU A 273 0.32 9.54 6.66
CA LEU A 273 -0.75 8.54 6.66
C LEU A 273 -1.68 8.79 5.47
N ARG A 274 -1.56 8.01 4.39
CA ARG A 274 -2.49 8.14 3.25
C ARG A 274 -3.82 7.40 3.50
N PRO A 275 -4.97 7.96 3.07
CA PRO A 275 -6.22 7.21 3.02
C PRO A 275 -6.16 5.91 2.22
N LYS A 276 -5.29 5.83 1.20
CA LYS A 276 -5.06 4.60 0.44
C LYS A 276 -4.57 3.44 1.31
N LEU A 277 -3.87 3.69 2.42
CA LEU A 277 -3.43 2.65 3.35
C LEU A 277 -4.58 1.81 3.89
N HIS A 278 -5.73 2.44 4.15
CA HIS A 278 -6.92 1.72 4.61
C HIS A 278 -7.36 0.62 3.63
N LYS A 279 -7.08 0.80 2.33
CA LYS A 279 -7.47 -0.15 1.27
C LYS A 279 -6.63 -1.41 1.22
N LEU A 280 -5.46 -1.44 1.90
CA LEU A 280 -4.67 -2.66 2.06
C LEU A 280 -5.47 -3.77 2.72
N GLN A 281 -6.39 -3.40 3.61
CA GLN A 281 -7.27 -4.38 4.25
C GLN A 281 -8.11 -5.13 3.20
N SER A 282 -8.60 -4.43 2.17
CA SER A 282 -9.35 -5.04 1.07
C SER A 282 -8.47 -5.91 0.17
N CYS A 283 -7.19 -5.55 0.01
CA CYS A 283 -6.20 -6.41 -0.65
C CYS A 283 -5.94 -7.69 0.15
N ASN A 284 -5.94 -7.61 1.49
CA ASN A 284 -5.55 -8.70 2.39
C ASN A 284 -6.72 -9.64 2.78
N ARG A 285 -7.99 -9.23 2.63
CA ARG A 285 -9.15 -10.08 2.99
C ARG A 285 -9.39 -11.23 2.01
N LYS A 286 -8.91 -11.11 0.77
CA LYS A 286 -9.31 -11.99 -0.35
C LYS A 286 -8.34 -13.11 -0.68
N SER A 287 -7.31 -13.23 0.14
CA SER A 287 -6.41 -14.37 0.22
C SER A 287 -7.02 -15.58 0.93
N GLN A 288 -8.17 -15.44 1.58
CA GLN A 288 -8.93 -16.60 2.06
C GLN A 288 -9.33 -17.47 0.86
N PRO A 289 -9.33 -18.81 0.99
CA PRO A 289 -9.70 -19.70 -0.08
C PRO A 289 -11.15 -19.45 -0.49
N LEU A 290 -11.34 -18.63 -1.53
CA LEU A 290 -12.55 -18.71 -2.32
C LEU A 290 -12.62 -20.15 -2.81
N LYS A 291 -13.67 -20.87 -2.37
CA LYS A 291 -14.00 -22.18 -2.93
C LYS A 291 -13.91 -22.02 -4.45
N ARG A 292 -13.00 -22.82 -5.01
CA ARG A 292 -12.44 -22.79 -6.37
C ARG A 292 -13.35 -22.13 -7.42
N MET A 293 -12.71 -21.45 -8.36
CA MET A 293 -13.25 -21.22 -9.69
C MET A 293 -13.69 -22.58 -10.27
N ALA A 294 -14.98 -22.88 -10.19
CA ALA A 294 -15.57 -23.99 -10.89
C ALA A 294 -16.11 -23.42 -12.20
N LEU A 295 -15.57 -23.88 -13.31
CA LEU A 295 -16.37 -23.92 -14.52
C LEU A 295 -17.52 -24.89 -14.21
N ILE A 296 -18.69 -24.35 -13.85
CA ILE A 296 -19.87 -25.17 -13.59
C ILE A 296 -20.52 -25.44 -14.94
N LYS A 297 -20.29 -26.63 -15.48
CA LYS A 297 -21.11 -27.16 -16.56
C LYS A 297 -22.42 -27.62 -15.93
N TYR A 298 -23.49 -26.87 -16.17
CA TYR A 298 -24.83 -27.40 -15.92
C TYR A 298 -25.09 -28.40 -17.05
N VAL A 299 -25.13 -29.70 -16.69
CA VAL A 299 -25.65 -30.77 -17.56
C VAL A 299 -27.17 -30.72 -17.46
#